data_AF-A0A519W4R9-F1
#
_entry.id   AF-A0A519W4R9-F1
#
_cell.length_a   1.000
_cell.length_b   1.000
_cell.length_c   1.000
_cell.angle_alpha   90.00
_cell.angle_beta   90.00
_cell.angle_gamma   90.00
#
_symmetry.space_group_name_H-M   'P 1'
#
loop_
_entity.id
_entity.type
_entity.pdbx_description
1 polymer ?
#
loop_
_entity_poly.entity_id
_entity_poly.type
_entity_poly.pdbx_seq_one_letter_code
_entity_poly.pdbx_strand_id
1 'polypeptide(L)' 'MNEDDMCVVCMDAPSVMHFSPCGHQVTCAQCAENIAAKNSECPMCRCRLQ' A
#
# COMPACT_ATOMS: atom_id res chain seq x y z
N MET A 1 12.40 -11.86 -13.42
CA MET A 1 11.13 -11.88 -12.70
C MET A 1 11.17 -10.64 -11.84
N ASN A 2 10.36 -9.64 -12.14
CA ASN A 2 10.47 -8.34 -11.50
C ASN A 2 9.98 -8.44 -10.05
N GLU A 3 10.91 -8.27 -9.11
CA GLU A 3 10.66 -8.21 -7.65
C GLU A 3 9.99 -6.89 -7.22
N ASP A 4 9.57 -6.06 -8.18
CA ASP A 4 9.06 -4.70 -7.97
C ASP A 4 7.61 -4.65 -7.44
N ASP A 5 6.91 -5.78 -7.43
CA ASP A 5 5.48 -5.87 -7.02
C ASP A 5 5.29 -6.54 -5.64
N MET A 6 6.19 -6.28 -4.68
CA MET A 6 6.01 -6.73 -3.29
C MET A 6 5.50 -5.62 -2.38
N CYS A 7 4.69 -6.00 -1.39
CA CYS A 7 4.21 -5.10 -0.35
C CYS A 7 5.39 -4.46 0.39
N VAL A 8 5.52 -3.14 0.32
CA VAL A 8 6.62 -2.41 0.98
C VAL A 8 6.54 -2.44 2.50
N VAL A 9 5.42 -2.91 3.06
CA VAL A 9 5.16 -2.95 4.51
C VAL A 9 5.55 -4.30 5.10
N CYS A 10 5.10 -5.40 4.51
CA CYS A 10 5.38 -6.74 5.03
C CYS A 10 6.45 -7.50 4.24
N MET A 11 6.71 -7.11 2.99
CA MET A 11 7.63 -7.80 2.05
C MET A 11 7.35 -9.31 1.87
N ASP A 12 6.15 -9.75 2.24
CA ASP A 12 5.75 -11.16 2.29
C ASP A 12 4.66 -11.50 1.25
N ALA A 13 3.93 -10.49 0.79
CA ALA A 13 2.82 -10.61 -0.13
C ALA A 13 2.93 -9.58 -1.28
N PRO A 14 2.34 -9.85 -2.45
CA PRO A 14 2.40 -8.93 -3.58
C PRO A 14 1.67 -7.61 -3.28
N SER A 15 2.19 -6.51 -3.82
CA SER A 15 1.55 -5.20 -3.79
C SER A 15 0.42 -5.16 -4.82
N VAL A 16 -0.80 -5.43 -4.36
CA VAL A 16 -2.02 -5.47 -5.20
C VAL A 16 -2.99 -4.33 -4.92
N MET A 17 -2.75 -3.54 -3.87
CA MET A 17 -3.67 -2.50 -3.43
C MET A 17 -3.22 -1.12 -3.90
N HIS A 18 -4.13 -0.43 -4.57
CA HIS A 18 -3.95 0.96 -4.99
C HIS A 18 -4.47 1.95 -3.92
N PHE A 19 -3.69 2.97 -3.63
CA PHE A 19 -4.07 4.05 -2.71
C PHE A 19 -4.69 5.21 -3.52
N SER A 20 -5.93 5.59 -3.24
CA SER A 20 -6.58 6.76 -3.87
C SER A 20 -6.52 7.97 -2.93
N PRO A 21 -6.21 9.18 -3.41
CA PRO A 21 -6.11 9.63 -4.80
C PRO A 21 -4.70 9.52 -5.42
N CYS A 22 -3.69 9.06 -4.68
CA CYS A 22 -2.30 9.11 -5.15
C CYS A 22 -1.92 8.06 -6.20
N GLY A 23 -2.74 7.04 -6.42
CA GLY A 23 -2.56 5.98 -7.42
C GLY A 23 -1.45 4.95 -7.12
N HIS A 24 -0.77 5.03 -5.98
CA HIS A 24 0.36 4.14 -5.70
C HIS A 24 -0.13 2.73 -5.36
N GLN A 25 0.40 1.71 -6.03
CA GLN A 25 0.15 0.30 -5.71
C GLN A 25 1.36 -0.31 -5.01
N VAL A 26 1.36 -0.26 -3.68
CA VAL A 26 2.57 -0.57 -2.89
C VAL A 26 2.34 -1.48 -1.69
N THR A 27 1.09 -1.89 -1.42
CA THR A 27 0.82 -2.80 -0.31
C THR A 27 -0.06 -3.97 -0.72
N CYS A 28 -0.02 -5.05 0.06
CA CYS A 28 -1.01 -6.10 0.00
C CYS A 28 -2.34 -5.66 0.64
N ALA A 29 -3.39 -6.47 0.48
CA ALA A 29 -4.73 -6.23 1.03
C ALA A 29 -4.72 -6.00 2.54
N GLN A 30 -4.08 -6.89 3.30
CA GLN A 30 -4.03 -6.81 4.77
C GLN A 30 -3.30 -5.56 5.27
N CYS A 31 -2.18 -5.19 4.64
CA CYS A 31 -1.47 -3.97 5.02
C CYS A 31 -2.26 -2.72 4.65
N ALA A 32 -2.96 -2.71 3.51
CA ALA A 32 -3.83 -1.59 3.13
C ALA A 32 -4.96 -1.37 4.13
N GLU A 33 -5.64 -2.44 4.56
CA GLU A 33 -6.70 -2.37 5.59
C GLU A 33 -6.17 -1.81 6.92
N ASN A 34 -5.01 -2.30 7.37
CA ASN A 34 -4.37 -1.79 8.59
C ASN A 34 -4.00 -0.31 8.49
N ILE A 35 -3.54 0.13 7.31
CA ILE A 35 -3.24 1.55 7.07
C ILE A 35 -4.52 2.37 7.10
N ALA A 36 -5.56 1.95 6.40
CA ALA A 36 -6.87 2.61 6.40
C ALA A 36 -7.50 2.68 7.80
N ALA A 37 -7.23 1.70 8.67
CA ALA A 37 -7.73 1.69 10.05
C ALA A 37 -6.93 2.58 11.00
N LYS A 38 -5.62 2.79 10.76
CA LYS A 38 -4.72 3.50 11.69
C LYS A 38 -4.38 4.93 11.28
N ASN A 39 -3.90 5.11 10.04
CA ASN A 39 -3.29 6.36 9.59
C ASN A 39 -3.97 6.95 8.35
N SER A 40 -4.67 6.14 7.56
CA SER A 40 -5.29 6.52 6.29
C SER A 40 -4.35 7.32 5.39
N GLU A 41 -3.09 6.91 5.27
CA GLU A 41 -2.05 7.59 4.50
C GLU A 41 -1.24 6.60 3.68
N CYS A 42 -0.95 6.96 2.42
CA CYS A 42 -0.13 6.15 1.54
C CYS A 42 1.32 6.03 2.08
N PRO A 43 1.89 4.81 2.23
CA PRO A 43 3.25 4.64 2.74
C PRO A 43 4.35 5.31 1.90
N MET A 44 4.15 5.40 0.57
CA MET A 44 5.13 5.97 -0.37
C MET A 44 5.17 7.49 -0.37
N CYS A 45 4.02 8.14 -0.47
CA CYS A 45 3.93 9.59 -0.67
C CYS A 45 3.28 10.33 0.51
N ARG A 46 2.80 9.61 1.53
CA ARG A 46 2.06 10.15 2.69
C ARG A 46 0.80 10.94 2.30
N CYS A 47 0.27 10.70 1.10
CA CYS A 47 -0.99 11.26 0.67
C CYS A 47 -2.13 10.61 1.46
N ARG A 48 -3.09 11.42 1.93
CA ARG A 48 -4.24 10.95 2.69
C ARG A 48 -5.18 10.15 1.79
N LEU A 49 -5.53 8.95 2.25
CA LEU A 49 -6.57 8.12 1.67
C LEU A 49 -7.92 8.82 1.78
N GLN A 50 -8.71 8.76 0.70
CA GLN A 50 -10.08 9.28 0.62
C GLN A 50 -11.10 8.14 0.62
#